data_AF-A0AAD7FCN9-F1
#
_entry.id   AF-A0AAD7FCN9-F1
#
_cell.length_a   1.000
_cell.length_b   1.000
_cell.length_c   1.000
_cell.angle_alpha   90.00
_cell.angle_beta   90.00
_cell.angle_gamma   90.00
#
_symmetry.space_group_name_H-M   'P 1'
#
loop_
_entity.id
_entity.type
_entity.pdbx_description
1 polymer ?
#
loop_
_entity_poly.entity_id
_entity_poly.type
_entity_poly.pdbx_seq_one_letter_code
_entity_poly.pdbx_strand_id
1 'polypeptide(L)'
;MHPFLPSSLEHRYIASDVAHGLQFFVELAQVVGVEVPVFKAVVTLAGAVTRTNHAITGTTLASFGLDRDKATLNDIRALFTAGEIKQ
;
A
#
# COMPACT_ATOMS: atom_id res chain seq x y z
N MET A 1 -28.84 -12.71 9.47
CA MET A 1 -27.73 -12.28 8.60
C MET A 1 -27.65 -10.77 8.63
N HIS A 2 -26.53 -10.20 9.04
CA HIS A 2 -26.35 -8.74 9.11
C HIS A 2 -25.81 -8.25 7.76
N PRO A 3 -26.49 -7.32 7.06
CA PRO A 3 -26.16 -6.95 5.67
C PRO A 3 -24.85 -6.17 5.48
N PHE A 4 -24.08 -5.91 6.55
CA PHE A 4 -22.90 -5.04 6.54
C PHE A 4 -21.58 -5.77 6.80
N LEU A 5 -21.60 -7.08 7.08
CA LEU A 5 -20.38 -7.85 7.33
C LEU A 5 -20.06 -8.71 6.10
N PRO A 6 -18.81 -8.65 5.58
CA PRO A 6 -18.43 -9.48 4.44
C PRO A 6 -18.55 -10.95 4.79
N SER A 7 -19.26 -11.71 3.94
CA SER A 7 -19.33 -13.17 4.03
C SER A 7 -18.21 -13.86 3.25
N SER A 8 -17.35 -13.11 2.56
CA SER A 8 -16.25 -13.61 1.75
C SER A 8 -14.98 -12.77 1.98
N LEU A 9 -13.85 -13.39 1.72
CA LEU A 9 -12.53 -12.74 1.74
C LEU A 9 -12.31 -11.86 0.50
N GLU A 10 -13.12 -12.02 -0.53
CA GLU A 10 -13.17 -11.12 -1.69
C GLU A 10 -14.05 -9.92 -1.41
N HIS A 11 -13.64 -9.10 -0.45
CA HIS A 11 -14.31 -7.86 -0.11
C HIS A 11 -13.38 -6.67 -0.23
N ARG A 12 -13.95 -5.49 -0.50
CA ARG A 12 -13.23 -4.22 -0.65
C ARG A 12 -12.25 -3.94 0.49
N TYR A 13 -12.53 -4.36 1.71
CA TYR A 13 -11.63 -4.16 2.86
C TYR A 13 -10.26 -4.82 2.68
N ILE A 14 -10.19 -5.99 2.04
CA ILE A 14 -8.91 -6.67 1.79
C ILE A 14 -8.33 -6.16 0.47
N ALA A 15 -9.12 -6.12 -0.60
CA ALA A 15 -8.64 -5.75 -1.93
C ALA A 15 -8.25 -4.28 -2.07
N SER A 16 -8.94 -3.35 -1.39
CA SER A 16 -8.69 -1.91 -1.50
C SER A 16 -7.72 -1.42 -0.43
N ASP A 17 -8.01 -1.67 0.84
CA ASP A 17 -7.27 -1.03 1.94
C ASP A 17 -5.86 -1.63 2.09
N VAL A 18 -5.69 -2.92 1.78
CA VAL A 18 -4.37 -3.56 1.83
C VAL A 18 -3.52 -3.20 0.60
N ALA A 19 -4.12 -3.27 -0.60
CA ALA A 19 -3.40 -3.04 -1.86
C ALA A 19 -3.01 -1.57 -2.09
N HIS A 20 -3.87 -0.62 -1.70
CA HIS A 20 -3.64 0.80 -1.96
C HIS A 20 -3.10 1.53 -0.73
N GLY A 21 -3.56 1.17 0.47
CA GLY A 21 -3.13 1.83 1.71
C GLY A 21 -1.86 1.20 2.28
N LEU A 22 -1.95 -0.05 2.74
CA LEU A 22 -0.85 -0.70 3.45
C LEU A 22 0.41 -0.89 2.60
N GLN A 23 0.27 -1.28 1.33
CA GLN A 23 1.44 -1.43 0.46
C GLN A 23 2.21 -0.11 0.29
N PHE A 24 1.50 1.01 0.12
CA PHE A 24 2.13 2.33 0.01
C PHE A 24 2.94 2.68 1.27
N PHE A 25 2.41 2.38 2.46
CA PHE A 25 3.16 2.59 3.72
C PHE A 25 4.37 1.67 3.85
N VAL A 26 4.31 0.44 3.32
CA VAL A 26 5.48 -0.45 3.28
C VAL A 26 6.60 0.16 2.44
N GLU A 27 6.27 0.77 1.30
CA GLU A 27 7.28 1.42 0.45
C GLU A 27 7.87 2.68 1.08
N LEU A 28 7.03 3.52 1.70
CA LEU A 28 7.51 4.68 2.45
C LEU A 28 8.47 4.27 3.56
N ALA A 29 8.10 3.24 4.33
CA ALA A 29 8.92 2.71 5.42
C ALA A 29 10.31 2.26 4.94
N GLN A 30 10.39 1.66 3.75
CA GLN A 30 11.67 1.27 3.14
C GLN A 30 12.54 2.47 2.80
N VAL A 31 11.97 3.54 2.23
CA VAL A 31 12.72 4.78 1.92
C VAL A 31 13.28 5.44 3.18
N VAL A 32 12.50 5.48 4.26
CA VAL A 32 12.93 6.12 5.52
C VAL A 32 13.72 5.19 6.44
N GLY A 33 13.95 3.93 6.05
CA GLY A 33 14.71 2.96 6.83
C GLY A 33 14.00 2.45 8.09
N VAL A 34 12.66 2.46 8.12
CA VAL A 34 11.85 1.96 9.24
C VAL A 34 11.35 0.55 8.93
N GLU A 35 11.57 -0.38 9.86
CA GLU A 35 11.03 -1.73 9.74
C GLU A 35 9.54 -1.79 10.09
N VAL A 36 8.74 -2.38 9.20
CA VAL A 36 7.29 -2.57 9.35
C VAL A 36 6.88 -4.04 9.16
N PRO A 37 7.40 -4.96 9.98
CA PRO A 37 7.25 -6.40 9.76
C PRO A 37 5.78 -6.86 9.75
N VAL A 38 4.94 -6.26 10.59
CA VAL A 38 3.51 -6.60 10.65
C VAL A 38 2.77 -6.15 9.38
N PHE A 39 3.09 -4.97 8.84
CA PHE A 39 2.46 -4.49 7.60
C PHE A 39 2.86 -5.38 6.42
N LYS A 40 4.15 -5.75 6.32
CA LYS A 40 4.64 -6.69 5.30
C LYS A 40 3.88 -8.03 5.40
N ALA A 41 3.72 -8.58 6.60
CA ALA A 41 2.99 -9.82 6.81
C ALA A 41 1.52 -9.73 6.39
N VAL A 42 0.82 -8.64 6.74
CA VAL A 42 -0.58 -8.42 6.35
C VAL A 42 -0.73 -8.32 4.83
N VAL A 43 0.16 -7.58 4.15
CA VAL A 43 0.18 -7.50 2.68
C VAL A 43 0.41 -8.86 2.05
N THR A 44 1.37 -9.64 2.56
CA THR A 44 1.64 -11.01 2.07
C THR A 44 0.42 -11.91 2.23
N LEU A 45 -0.23 -11.91 3.38
CA LEU A 45 -1.43 -12.71 3.63
C LEU A 45 -2.59 -12.29 2.73
N ALA A 46 -2.82 -10.98 2.57
CA ALA A 46 -3.84 -10.49 1.66
C ALA A 46 -3.57 -10.94 0.21
N GLY A 47 -2.32 -10.88 -0.24
CA GLY A 47 -1.96 -11.34 -1.57
C GLY A 47 -2.15 -12.84 -1.79
N ALA A 48 -1.85 -13.65 -0.76
CA ALA A 48 -2.10 -15.09 -0.80
C ALA A 48 -3.61 -15.41 -0.90
N VAL A 49 -4.43 -14.68 -0.16
CA VAL A 49 -5.89 -14.86 -0.12
C VAL A 49 -6.55 -14.40 -1.43
N THR A 50 -6.14 -13.26 -1.98
CA THR A 50 -6.71 -12.71 -3.22
C THR A 50 -5.99 -13.21 -4.49
N ARG A 51 -4.94 -14.03 -4.33
CA ARG A 51 -4.05 -14.48 -5.42
C ARG A 51 -3.49 -13.30 -6.24
N THR A 52 -3.14 -12.22 -5.56
CA THR A 52 -2.64 -10.98 -6.16
C THR A 52 -1.33 -10.58 -5.53
N ASN A 53 -0.33 -10.20 -6.31
CA ASN A 53 0.89 -9.65 -5.76
C ASN A 53 0.76 -8.14 -5.56
N HIS A 54 0.24 -7.74 -4.40
CA HIS A 54 0.03 -6.33 -4.06
C HIS A 54 1.31 -5.51 -4.03
N ALA A 55 2.48 -6.14 -3.85
CA ALA A 55 3.77 -5.44 -3.96
C ALA A 55 4.11 -4.99 -5.39
N ILE A 56 3.41 -5.54 -6.39
CA ILE A 56 3.57 -5.19 -7.80
C ILE A 56 2.35 -4.41 -8.31
N THR A 57 1.15 -4.83 -7.92
CA THR A 57 -0.11 -4.30 -8.45
C THR A 57 -0.74 -3.20 -7.60
N GLY A 58 -0.25 -2.99 -6.39
CA GLY A 58 -0.76 -1.98 -5.46
C GLY A 58 -0.26 -0.57 -5.77
N THR A 59 -0.66 0.39 -4.94
CA THR A 59 -0.13 1.76 -5.00
C THR A 59 1.30 1.76 -4.49
N THR A 60 2.24 1.99 -5.40
CA THR A 60 3.69 2.05 -5.13
C THR A 60 4.17 3.48 -5.27
N LEU A 61 5.38 3.79 -4.83
CA LEU A 61 6.05 5.05 -5.11
C LEU A 61 6.21 5.29 -6.61
N ALA A 62 6.35 4.23 -7.40
CA ALA A 62 6.37 4.31 -8.85
C ALA A 62 5.04 4.83 -9.43
N SER A 63 3.91 4.59 -8.75
CA SER A 63 2.61 5.19 -9.12
C SER A 63 2.62 6.72 -9.04
N PHE A 64 3.55 7.30 -8.28
CA PHE A 64 3.77 8.74 -8.15
C PHE A 64 5.03 9.23 -8.89
N GLY A 65 5.63 8.39 -9.74
CA GLY A 65 6.84 8.73 -10.50
C GLY A 65 8.13 8.70 -9.70
N LEU A 66 8.13 8.09 -8.51
CA LEU A 66 9.31 7.96 -7.65
C LEU A 66 9.90 6.56 -7.73
N ASP A 67 11.22 6.48 -7.90
CA ASP A 67 11.97 5.24 -7.75
C ASP A 67 12.28 5.02 -6.27
N ARG A 68 11.72 3.96 -5.67
CA ARG A 68 11.87 3.67 -4.24
C ARG A 68 13.33 3.65 -3.79
N ASP A 69 14.23 3.11 -4.60
CA ASP A 69 15.63 2.91 -4.17
C ASP A 69 16.46 4.21 -4.29
N LYS A 70 15.88 5.26 -4.88
CA LYS A 70 16.51 6.59 -5.05
C LYS A 70 15.75 7.71 -4.36
N ALA A 71 14.47 7.48 -4.02
CA ALA A 71 13.61 8.46 -3.40
C ALA A 71 14.19 8.92 -2.07
N THR A 72 14.04 10.21 -1.79
CA THR A 72 14.49 10.84 -0.55
C THR A 72 13.30 11.24 0.31
N LEU A 73 13.58 11.55 1.58
CA LEU A 73 12.61 12.17 2.48
C LEU A 73 12.01 13.48 1.92
N ASN A 74 12.78 14.23 1.13
CA ASN A 74 12.30 15.46 0.51
C ASN A 74 11.30 15.16 -0.63
N ASP A 75 11.55 14.11 -1.41
CA ASP A 75 10.62 13.68 -2.46
C ASP A 75 9.29 13.20 -1.85
N ILE A 76 9.37 12.43 -0.77
CA ILE A 76 8.19 12.02 0.00
C ILE A 76 7.45 13.24 0.55
N ARG A 77 8.17 14.19 1.15
CA ARG A 77 7.56 15.41 1.70
C ARG A 77 6.85 16.20 0.59
N ALA A 78 7.47 16.30 -0.58
CA ALA A 78 6.90 16.98 -1.74
C ALA A 78 5.54 16.38 -2.16
N LEU A 79 5.39 15.05 -2.13
CA LEU A 79 4.11 14.37 -2.42
C LEU A 79 2.97 14.87 -1.52
N PHE A 80 3.23 15.06 -0.22
CA PHE A 80 2.20 15.47 0.74
C PHE A 80 1.99 16.99 0.80
N THR A 81 2.99 17.79 0.40
CA THR A 81 2.88 19.25 0.42
C THR A 81 2.34 19.86 -0.89
N ALA A 82 2.49 19.17 -2.03
CA ALA A 82 2.08 19.70 -3.33
C ALA A 82 0.56 19.67 -3.57
N GLY A 83 -0.25 19.05 -2.70
CA GLY A 83 -1.72 19.17 -2.73
C GLY A 83 -2.43 18.49 -3.90
N GLU A 84 -1.73 17.84 -4.83
CA GLU A 84 -2.36 17.06 -5.91
C GLU A 84 -2.27 15.56 -5.62
N ILE A 85 -3.15 15.07 -4.74
CA ILE A 85 -3.54 13.65 -4.81
C ILE A 85 -4.48 13.55 -6.02
N LYS A 86 -3.93 13.32 -7.22
CA LYS A 86 -4.74 12.92 -8.37
C LYS A 86 -5.29 11.53 -8.07
N GLN A 87 -6.58 11.49 -7.69
CA GLN A 87 -7.39 10.28 -7.71
C GLN A 87 -7.68 9.84 -9.14
#